data_AF-A0AAW2UWL0-F1
#
_entry.id   AF-A0AAW2UWL0-F1
#
_cell.length_a   1.000
_cell.length_b   1.000
_cell.length_c   1.000
_cell.angle_alpha   90.00
_cell.angle_beta   90.00
_cell.angle_gamma   90.00
#
_symmetry.space_group_name_H-M   'P 1'
#
loop_
_entity.id
_entity.type
_entity.pdbx_description
1 polymer ?
#
loop_
_entity_poly.entity_id
_entity_poly.type
_entity_poly.pdbx_seq_one_letter_code
_entity_poly.pdbx_strand_id
1 'polypeptide(L)'
;MKRASEDVADKLDGTKKPVFLTKEERQKLALQRRQEEVAQQKRRAELLLQANNGQDSKPHSSAERDRERDRDRDRDRDRDRDTERRNRDRDRDRERERERERERERERERDSERRNREKEREDEQRARDRARLEKLAEREREIELAAIKEQYLGSKKPKKRVIKPSEKFRFSFDWENTEDTSRDMNSLYQNPHEARLLFGRGFRAGMDRREQKKLAAKNEKELRDEIRKKEGVEETHEEAAAQKKKEQAAEKYDTFDMRVDRHWSEKKLEE
;
A
#
# COMPACT_ATOMS: atom_id res chain seq x y z
N MET A 1 33.38 51.25 -51.67
CA MET A 1 32.41 51.65 -50.61
C MET A 1 31.55 50.45 -50.24
N LYS A 2 31.75 49.92 -49.03
CA LYS A 2 30.77 49.33 -48.08
C LYS A 2 31.50 48.30 -47.23
N ARG A 3 31.50 48.58 -45.93
CA ARG A 3 32.33 48.01 -44.87
C ARG A 3 31.72 46.72 -44.36
N ALA A 4 32.59 45.91 -43.76
CA ALA A 4 32.31 44.86 -42.80
C ALA A 4 31.22 45.29 -41.79
N SER A 5 30.14 44.52 -41.71
CA SER A 5 29.11 44.67 -40.69
C SER A 5 28.25 43.41 -40.51
N GLU A 6 28.83 42.21 -40.56
CA GLU A 6 28.08 40.97 -40.23
C GLU A 6 28.64 40.20 -39.02
N ASP A 7 29.88 40.44 -38.58
CA ASP A 7 30.50 39.66 -37.49
C ASP A 7 30.26 40.21 -36.06
N VAL A 8 29.33 41.15 -35.87
CA VAL A 8 29.12 41.81 -34.54
C VAL A 8 27.76 41.50 -33.92
N ALA A 9 26.91 40.68 -34.55
CA ALA A 9 25.52 40.48 -34.10
C ALA A 9 25.21 39.17 -33.35
N ASP A 10 26.21 38.36 -32.94
CA ASP A 10 25.95 37.03 -32.32
C ASP A 10 26.34 36.95 -30.83
N LYS A 11 26.41 38.09 -30.12
CA LYS A 11 26.76 38.17 -28.69
C LYS A 11 25.70 38.82 -27.79
N LEU A 12 24.43 38.76 -28.17
CA LEU A 12 23.31 39.11 -27.31
C LEU A 12 22.18 38.13 -27.58
N ASP A 13 22.09 37.10 -26.74
CA ASP A 13 20.86 36.40 -26.33
C ASP A 13 21.23 35.01 -25.79
N GLY A 14 21.19 34.84 -24.46
CA GLY A 14 21.40 33.56 -23.77
C GLY A 14 20.30 32.52 -24.02
N THR A 15 19.56 32.64 -25.12
CA THR A 15 18.50 31.73 -25.55
C THR A 15 19.05 30.85 -26.67
N LYS A 16 19.45 29.62 -26.32
CA LYS A 16 19.90 28.63 -27.29
C LYS A 16 18.81 28.44 -28.35
N LYS A 17 19.11 28.72 -29.62
CA LYS A 17 18.22 28.47 -30.75
C LYS A 17 17.74 27.00 -30.70
N PRO A 18 16.43 26.72 -30.79
CA PRO A 18 15.93 25.36 -30.68
C PRO A 18 16.49 24.48 -31.80
N VAL A 19 17.04 23.32 -31.44
CA VAL A 19 17.58 22.34 -32.39
C VAL A 19 16.46 21.40 -32.80
N PHE A 20 16.06 21.47 -34.07
CA PHE A 20 15.03 20.59 -34.62
C PHE A 20 15.66 19.31 -35.17
N LEU A 21 15.52 18.21 -34.41
CA LEU A 21 15.89 16.86 -34.87
C LEU A 21 14.82 16.30 -35.80
N THR A 22 15.24 15.59 -36.83
CA THR A 22 14.35 14.83 -37.71
C THR A 22 13.65 13.71 -36.95
N LYS A 23 12.52 13.20 -37.47
CA LYS A 23 11.75 12.13 -36.79
C LYS A 23 12.59 10.87 -36.57
N GLU A 24 13.46 10.53 -37.51
CA GLU A 24 14.33 9.35 -37.42
C GLU A 24 15.42 9.53 -36.34
N GLU A 25 16.02 10.72 -36.26
CA GLU A 25 17.02 11.03 -35.23
C GLU A 25 16.42 10.98 -33.82
N ARG A 26 15.18 11.47 -33.65
CA ARG A 26 14.47 11.35 -32.37
C ARG A 26 14.18 9.89 -31.99
N GLN A 27 13.81 9.07 -32.96
CA GLN A 27 13.57 7.65 -32.73
C GLN A 27 14.86 6.91 -32.34
N LYS A 28 15.98 7.18 -33.04
CA LYS A 28 17.30 6.62 -32.67
C LYS A 28 17.73 7.04 -31.27
N LEU A 29 17.57 8.31 -30.92
CA LEU A 29 17.95 8.83 -29.60
C LEU A 29 17.05 8.25 -28.50
N ALA A 30 15.76 8.04 -28.76
CA ALA A 30 14.85 7.38 -27.83
C ALA A 30 15.22 5.90 -27.60
N LEU A 31 15.61 5.18 -28.66
CA LEU A 31 16.09 3.80 -28.54
C LEU A 31 17.40 3.72 -27.76
N GLN A 32 18.35 4.62 -28.04
CA GLN A 32 19.62 4.68 -27.32
C GLN A 32 19.41 4.98 -25.84
N ARG A 33 18.56 5.96 -25.50
CA ARG A 33 18.23 6.29 -24.11
C ARG A 33 17.57 5.11 -23.38
N ARG A 34 16.70 4.36 -24.06
CA ARG A 34 16.08 3.15 -23.51
C ARG A 34 17.11 2.04 -23.27
N GLN A 35 18.07 1.85 -24.17
CA GLN A 35 19.15 0.88 -23.99
C GLN A 35 20.06 1.25 -22.81
N GLU A 36 20.39 2.53 -22.65
CA GLU A 36 21.18 3.04 -21.53
C GLU A 36 20.46 2.85 -20.18
N GLU A 37 19.15 3.12 -20.13
CA GLU A 37 18.36 2.92 -18.91
C GLU A 37 18.30 1.43 -18.50
N VAL A 38 18.12 0.53 -19.47
CA VAL A 38 18.18 -0.92 -19.22
C VAL A 38 19.57 -1.35 -18.76
N ALA A 39 20.64 -0.78 -19.33
CA ALA A 39 22.00 -1.06 -18.91
C ALA A 39 22.28 -0.54 -17.48
N GLN A 40 21.78 0.64 -17.12
CA GLN A 40 21.88 1.18 -15.76
C GLN A 40 21.09 0.33 -14.75
N GLN A 41 19.88 -0.11 -15.10
CA GLN A 41 19.11 -1.03 -14.25
C GLN A 41 19.84 -2.36 -14.06
N LYS A 42 20.43 -2.93 -15.11
CA LYS A 42 21.27 -4.14 -15.00
C LYS A 42 22.48 -3.93 -14.10
N ARG A 43 23.23 -2.84 -14.25
CA ARG A 43 24.36 -2.51 -13.37
C ARG A 43 23.93 -2.34 -11.92
N ARG A 44 22.80 -1.68 -11.67
CA ARG A 44 22.24 -1.52 -10.32
C ARG A 44 21.82 -2.86 -9.71
N ALA A 45 21.21 -3.74 -10.50
CA ALA A 45 20.86 -5.09 -10.07
C ALA A 45 22.10 -5.95 -9.76
N GLU A 46 23.15 -5.82 -10.58
CA GLU A 46 24.43 -6.52 -10.37
C GLU A 46 25.12 -6.06 -9.09
N LEU A 47 25.15 -4.75 -8.81
CA LEU A 47 25.67 -4.22 -7.53
C LEU A 47 24.89 -4.72 -6.32
N LEU A 48 23.56 -4.86 -6.42
CA LEU A 48 22.73 -5.42 -5.35
C LEU A 48 23.02 -6.91 -5.11
N LEU A 49 23.25 -7.67 -6.18
CA LEU A 49 23.66 -9.08 -6.07
C LEU A 49 25.06 -9.21 -5.46
N GLN A 50 25.97 -8.31 -5.81
CA GLN A 50 27.34 -8.30 -5.28
C GLN A 50 27.38 -7.90 -3.80
N ALA A 51 26.48 -7.00 -3.36
CA ALA A 51 26.32 -6.62 -1.95
C ALA A 51 25.76 -7.76 -1.07
N ASN A 52 24.93 -8.65 -1.64
CA ASN A 52 24.35 -9.79 -0.92
C ASN A 52 25.27 -11.03 -0.87
N ASN A 53 26.36 -11.07 -1.65
CA ASN A 53 27.27 -12.21 -1.69
C ASN A 53 28.39 -12.16 -0.61
N GLY A 54 28.27 -11.25 0.36
CA GLY A 54 29.29 -10.97 1.38
C GLY A 54 28.91 -11.30 2.83
N GLN A 55 27.78 -11.97 3.07
CA GLN A 55 27.34 -12.33 4.43
C GLN A 55 26.98 -13.80 4.54
N ASP A 56 27.97 -14.68 4.47
CA ASP A 56 27.91 -15.93 5.23
C ASP A 56 29.30 -16.53 5.45
N SER A 57 29.44 -17.21 6.59
CA SER A 57 30.65 -17.81 7.20
C SER A 57 31.53 -16.89 8.09
N LYS A 58 31.24 -16.94 9.40
CA LYS A 58 32.21 -16.63 10.47
C LYS A 58 32.74 -17.96 11.04
N PRO A 59 34.04 -18.28 10.91
CA PRO A 59 34.67 -19.27 11.78
C PRO A 59 35.08 -18.60 13.09
N HIS A 60 34.75 -19.23 14.22
CA HIS A 60 35.19 -18.80 15.56
C HIS A 60 36.72 -18.92 15.67
N SER A 61 37.41 -17.79 15.84
CA SER A 61 38.83 -17.76 16.22
C SER A 61 38.96 -17.91 17.74
N SER A 62 39.62 -18.98 18.18
CA SER A 62 40.07 -19.18 19.55
C SER A 62 41.32 -18.34 19.81
N ALA A 63 41.23 -17.44 20.79
CA ALA A 63 42.32 -16.55 21.20
C ALA A 63 43.24 -17.27 22.21
N GLU A 64 44.54 -17.16 21.94
CA GLU A 64 45.64 -17.55 22.81
C GLU A 64 45.56 -16.90 24.21
N ARG A 65 45.85 -17.70 25.24
CA ARG A 65 46.45 -17.23 26.50
C ARG A 65 47.40 -18.30 27.03
N ASP A 66 48.67 -18.17 26.65
CA ASP A 66 49.79 -18.65 27.44
C ASP A 66 50.26 -17.54 28.39
N ARG A 67 50.25 -17.83 29.70
CA ARG A 67 51.24 -17.32 30.68
C ARG A 67 51.43 -18.34 31.81
N GLU A 68 52.63 -18.90 31.81
CA GLU A 68 53.38 -19.73 32.77
C GLU A 68 52.90 -19.77 34.24
N ARG A 69 52.95 -20.98 34.83
CA ARG A 69 53.57 -21.19 36.15
C ARG A 69 53.92 -22.68 36.39
N ASP A 70 55.21 -22.92 36.61
CA ASP A 70 55.83 -24.19 37.02
C ASP A 70 55.23 -24.79 38.30
N ARG A 71 55.07 -26.13 38.33
CA ARG A 71 55.84 -27.06 39.19
C ARG A 71 55.18 -28.44 39.36
N ASP A 72 56.08 -29.43 39.37
CA ASP A 72 56.02 -30.74 40.01
C ASP A 72 55.34 -31.92 39.29
N ARG A 73 56.24 -32.75 38.74
CA ARG A 73 56.07 -34.18 38.43
C ARG A 73 55.61 -34.93 39.68
N ASP A 74 54.80 -35.98 39.43
CA ASP A 74 54.55 -37.18 40.26
C ASP A 74 53.06 -37.43 40.53
N ARG A 75 52.27 -37.86 39.52
CA ARG A 75 51.04 -38.68 39.67
C ARG A 75 50.39 -39.13 38.33
N ASP A 76 51.20 -39.64 37.40
CA ASP A 76 50.79 -39.93 36.01
C ASP A 76 50.13 -41.31 35.80
N ARG A 77 49.12 -41.72 36.58
CA ARG A 77 48.39 -42.98 36.23
C ARG A 77 46.94 -43.14 36.66
N ASP A 78 46.48 -42.47 37.72
CA ASP A 78 45.08 -42.59 38.17
C ASP A 78 44.16 -41.46 37.67
N ARG A 79 44.73 -40.39 37.11
CA ARG A 79 43.97 -39.20 36.64
C ARG A 79 43.44 -39.33 35.21
N ASP A 80 44.04 -40.18 34.40
CA ASP A 80 43.70 -40.32 32.98
C ASP A 80 42.36 -41.04 32.78
N ARG A 81 42.05 -42.02 33.63
CA ARG A 81 40.79 -42.79 33.56
C ARG A 81 39.57 -41.96 33.91
N ASP A 82 39.66 -41.13 34.94
CA ASP A 82 38.57 -40.23 35.35
C ASP A 82 38.39 -39.10 34.32
N THR A 83 39.48 -38.64 33.70
CA THR A 83 39.45 -37.67 32.60
C THR A 83 38.80 -38.25 31.35
N GLU A 84 39.10 -39.49 30.96
CA GLU A 84 38.45 -40.18 29.85
C GLU A 84 36.96 -40.39 30.06
N ARG A 85 36.55 -40.82 31.27
CA ARG A 85 35.13 -41.04 31.59
C ARG A 85 34.34 -39.73 31.51
N ARG A 86 34.90 -38.65 32.07
CA ARG A 86 34.30 -37.31 32.05
C ARG A 86 34.27 -36.70 30.64
N ASN A 87 35.28 -36.97 29.81
CA ASN A 87 35.28 -36.58 28.41
C ASN A 87 34.22 -37.34 27.61
N ARG A 88 34.08 -38.66 27.81
CA ARG A 88 33.06 -39.47 27.14
C ARG A 88 31.64 -39.06 27.53
N ASP A 89 31.39 -38.74 28.80
CA ASP A 89 30.08 -38.22 29.24
C ASP A 89 29.79 -36.83 28.63
N ARG A 90 30.79 -35.95 28.58
CA ARG A 90 30.68 -34.62 27.94
C ARG A 90 30.47 -34.73 26.42
N ASP A 91 31.08 -35.71 25.75
CA ASP A 91 30.89 -35.96 24.33
C ASP A 91 29.49 -36.50 24.04
N ARG A 92 28.97 -37.38 24.90
CA ARG A 92 27.60 -37.88 24.80
C ARG A 92 26.56 -36.77 25.05
N ASP A 93 26.83 -35.84 25.96
CA ASP A 93 25.96 -34.68 26.17
C ASP A 93 26.02 -33.69 25.00
N ARG A 94 27.20 -33.48 24.38
CA ARG A 94 27.32 -32.71 23.13
C ARG A 94 26.57 -33.35 21.96
N GLU A 95 26.57 -34.67 21.85
CA GLU A 95 25.79 -35.38 20.82
C GLU A 95 24.29 -35.18 21.02
N ARG A 96 23.79 -35.29 22.27
CA ARG A 96 22.39 -35.00 22.59
C ARG A 96 22.01 -33.55 22.32
N GLU A 97 22.92 -32.61 22.56
CA GLU A 97 22.69 -31.19 22.29
C GLU A 97 22.60 -30.92 20.78
N ARG A 98 23.49 -31.53 19.99
CA ARG A 98 23.43 -31.49 18.51
C ARG A 98 22.15 -32.14 17.97
N GLU A 99 21.69 -33.21 18.58
CA GLU A 99 20.44 -33.88 18.19
C GLU A 99 19.23 -32.99 18.45
N ARG A 100 19.17 -32.34 19.62
CA ARG A 100 18.13 -31.34 19.95
C ARG A 100 18.18 -30.11 19.04
N GLU A 101 19.37 -29.69 18.63
CA GLU A 101 19.55 -28.56 17.71
C GLU A 101 19.01 -28.90 16.32
N ARG A 102 19.32 -30.09 15.80
CA ARG A 102 18.75 -30.61 14.54
C ARG A 102 17.23 -30.76 14.61
N GLU A 103 16.68 -31.15 15.76
CA GLU A 103 15.24 -31.24 15.95
C GLU A 103 14.56 -29.86 15.90
N ARG A 104 15.15 -28.85 16.57
CA ARG A 104 14.68 -27.45 16.51
C ARG A 104 14.80 -26.86 15.11
N GLU A 105 15.84 -27.20 14.37
CA GLU A 105 16.04 -26.76 12.99
C GLU A 105 14.94 -27.32 12.08
N ARG A 106 14.63 -28.61 12.19
CA ARG A 106 13.51 -29.25 11.47
C ARG A 106 12.15 -28.64 11.85
N GLU A 107 11.96 -28.28 13.11
CA GLU A 107 10.74 -27.61 13.57
C GLU A 107 10.61 -26.21 12.97
N ARG A 108 11.69 -25.43 12.92
CA ARG A 108 11.73 -24.13 12.24
C ARG A 108 11.48 -24.26 10.75
N GLU A 109 12.06 -25.25 10.09
CA GLU A 109 11.87 -25.51 8.67
C GLU A 109 10.39 -25.81 8.37
N ARG A 110 9.73 -26.63 9.20
CA ARG A 110 8.29 -26.90 9.08
C ARG A 110 7.43 -25.67 9.34
N ASP A 111 7.77 -24.83 10.33
CA ASP A 111 7.06 -23.58 10.59
C ASP A 111 7.24 -22.57 9.45
N SER A 112 8.47 -22.46 8.91
CA SER A 112 8.77 -21.66 7.72
C SER A 112 8.02 -22.16 6.49
N GLU A 113 7.93 -23.46 6.27
CA GLU A 113 7.17 -24.05 5.16
C GLU A 113 5.67 -23.78 5.31
N ARG A 114 5.13 -23.89 6.52
CA ARG A 114 3.73 -23.56 6.82
C ARG A 114 3.43 -22.09 6.55
N ARG A 115 4.30 -21.18 7.00
CA ARG A 115 4.19 -19.73 6.75
C ARG A 115 4.34 -19.39 5.26
N ASN A 116 5.25 -20.05 4.55
CA ASN A 116 5.42 -19.85 3.11
C ASN A 116 4.18 -20.29 2.34
N ARG A 117 3.58 -21.44 2.69
CA ARG A 117 2.33 -21.91 2.08
C ARG A 117 1.15 -21.00 2.39
N GLU A 118 1.10 -20.42 3.58
CA GLU A 118 0.09 -19.42 3.95
C GLU A 118 0.27 -18.12 3.15
N LYS A 119 1.51 -17.63 3.04
CA LYS A 119 1.86 -16.46 2.25
C LYS A 119 1.58 -16.66 0.76
N GLU A 120 1.86 -17.84 0.21
CA GLU A 120 1.58 -18.18 -1.18
C GLU A 120 0.07 -18.13 -1.47
N ARG A 121 -0.77 -18.61 -0.55
CA ARG A 121 -2.24 -18.49 -0.67
C ARG A 121 -2.69 -17.04 -0.59
N GLU A 122 -2.10 -16.25 0.29
CA GLU A 122 -2.42 -14.82 0.41
C GLU A 122 -1.99 -14.06 -0.85
N ASP A 123 -0.80 -14.33 -1.38
CA ASP A 123 -0.29 -13.73 -2.60
C ASP A 123 -1.13 -14.16 -3.82
N GLU A 124 -1.59 -15.41 -3.87
CA GLU A 124 -2.52 -15.88 -4.91
C GLU A 124 -3.87 -15.15 -4.83
N GLN A 125 -4.42 -14.95 -3.62
CA GLN A 125 -5.64 -14.16 -3.42
C GLN A 125 -5.45 -12.71 -3.85
N ARG A 126 -4.35 -12.07 -3.44
CA ARG A 126 -3.99 -10.70 -3.84
C ARG A 126 -3.79 -10.59 -5.35
N ALA A 127 -3.20 -11.60 -5.99
CA ALA A 127 -3.04 -11.64 -7.44
C ALA A 127 -4.38 -11.76 -8.16
N ARG A 128 -5.29 -12.60 -7.67
CA ARG A 128 -6.66 -12.72 -8.20
C ARG A 128 -7.44 -11.42 -8.04
N ASP A 129 -7.34 -10.77 -6.89
CA ASP A 129 -8.01 -9.49 -6.65
C ASP A 129 -7.41 -8.36 -7.50
N ARG A 130 -6.08 -8.33 -7.65
CA ARG A 130 -5.41 -7.41 -8.58
C ARG A 130 -5.88 -7.61 -10.02
N ALA A 131 -5.97 -8.86 -10.49
CA ALA A 131 -6.45 -9.16 -11.84
C ALA A 131 -7.93 -8.76 -12.04
N ARG A 132 -8.77 -8.90 -11.01
CA ARG A 132 -10.16 -8.40 -11.04
C ARG A 132 -10.22 -6.89 -11.15
N LEU A 133 -9.44 -6.18 -10.35
CA LEU A 133 -9.37 -4.72 -10.37
C LEU A 133 -8.81 -4.21 -11.70
N GLU A 134 -7.77 -4.85 -12.22
CA GLU A 134 -7.20 -4.51 -13.53
C GLU A 134 -8.23 -4.69 -14.65
N LYS A 135 -9.00 -5.79 -14.63
CA LYS A 135 -10.08 -6.00 -15.61
C LYS A 135 -11.20 -4.98 -15.49
N LEU A 136 -11.51 -4.50 -14.29
CA LEU A 136 -12.49 -3.42 -14.09
C LEU A 136 -11.93 -2.09 -14.63
N ALA A 137 -10.68 -1.76 -14.31
CA ALA A 137 -10.02 -0.56 -14.81
C ALA A 137 -9.86 -0.58 -16.34
N GLU A 138 -9.61 -1.75 -16.94
CA GLU A 138 -9.58 -1.91 -18.39
C GLU A 138 -10.95 -1.65 -19.01
N ARG A 139 -12.03 -2.19 -18.42
CA ARG A 139 -13.40 -1.89 -18.87
C ARG A 139 -13.74 -0.40 -18.73
N GLU A 140 -13.33 0.24 -17.63
CA GLU A 140 -13.53 1.68 -17.45
C GLU A 140 -12.83 2.46 -18.55
N ARG A 141 -11.56 2.14 -18.84
CA ARG A 141 -10.80 2.75 -19.95
C ARG A 141 -11.44 2.50 -21.32
N GLU A 142 -11.93 1.29 -21.57
CA GLU A 142 -12.62 0.95 -22.81
C GLU A 142 -13.88 1.81 -23.00
N ILE A 143 -14.64 2.02 -21.92
CA ILE A 143 -15.85 2.82 -21.96
C ILE A 143 -15.51 4.32 -22.08
N GLU A 144 -14.46 4.81 -21.43
CA GLU A 144 -13.94 6.17 -21.66
C GLU A 144 -13.53 6.39 -23.12
N LEU A 145 -12.80 5.43 -23.70
CA LEU A 145 -12.43 5.46 -25.12
C LEU A 145 -13.65 5.39 -26.03
N ALA A 146 -14.67 4.62 -25.66
CA ALA A 146 -15.94 4.56 -26.39
C ALA A 146 -16.70 5.89 -26.31
N ALA A 147 -16.73 6.55 -25.16
CA ALA A 147 -17.34 7.87 -24.97
C ALA A 147 -16.63 8.94 -25.80
N ILE A 148 -15.29 8.95 -25.80
CA ILE A 148 -14.47 9.82 -26.67
C ILE A 148 -14.79 9.52 -28.13
N LYS A 149 -14.81 8.24 -28.52
CA LYS A 149 -15.13 7.82 -29.89
C LYS A 149 -16.53 8.27 -30.30
N GLU A 150 -17.51 8.18 -29.42
CA GLU A 150 -18.87 8.66 -29.65
C GLU A 150 -18.93 10.18 -29.80
N GLN A 151 -18.20 10.93 -28.97
CA GLN A 151 -18.15 12.39 -29.04
C GLN A 151 -17.57 12.89 -30.37
N TYR A 152 -16.51 12.23 -30.88
CA TYR A 152 -15.80 12.68 -32.09
C TYR A 152 -16.31 12.07 -33.40
N LEU A 153 -16.72 10.79 -33.41
CA LEU A 153 -17.23 10.11 -34.61
C LEU A 153 -18.77 10.09 -34.69
N GLY A 154 -19.46 10.51 -33.62
CA GLY A 154 -20.91 10.46 -33.50
C GLY A 154 -21.44 9.05 -33.22
N SER A 155 -22.49 8.94 -32.41
CA SER A 155 -23.20 7.67 -32.24
C SER A 155 -24.22 7.41 -33.35
N LYS A 156 -24.44 6.12 -33.60
CA LYS A 156 -25.58 5.68 -34.41
C LYS A 156 -26.85 5.95 -33.62
N LYS A 157 -27.77 6.76 -34.17
CA LYS A 157 -29.05 7.07 -33.53
C LYS A 157 -29.78 5.77 -33.13
N PRO A 158 -30.12 5.56 -31.84
CA PRO A 158 -30.81 4.35 -31.42
C PRO A 158 -32.17 4.28 -32.12
N LYS A 159 -32.46 3.16 -32.77
CA LYS A 159 -33.77 2.92 -33.40
C LYS A 159 -34.79 2.67 -32.30
N LYS A 160 -35.92 3.40 -32.33
CA LYS A 160 -37.03 3.18 -31.40
C LYS A 160 -37.49 1.72 -31.50
N ARG A 161 -37.42 0.98 -30.39
CA ARG A 161 -37.91 -0.40 -30.33
C ARG A 161 -39.42 -0.40 -30.54
N VAL A 162 -39.93 -1.32 -31.37
CA VAL A 162 -41.37 -1.49 -31.54
C VAL A 162 -41.92 -2.15 -30.28
N ILE A 163 -42.60 -1.36 -29.45
CA ILE A 163 -43.17 -1.81 -28.17
C ILE A 163 -44.42 -2.65 -28.46
N LYS A 164 -44.45 -3.87 -27.94
CA LYS A 164 -45.60 -4.78 -28.06
C LYS A 164 -46.80 -4.18 -27.29
N PRO A 165 -48.04 -4.29 -27.76
CA PRO A 165 -49.21 -3.75 -27.06
C PRO A 165 -49.33 -4.19 -25.58
N SER A 166 -48.89 -5.40 -25.24
CA SER A 166 -48.85 -5.90 -23.86
C SER A 166 -47.85 -5.19 -22.94
N GLU A 167 -46.80 -4.59 -23.49
CA GLU A 167 -45.78 -3.81 -22.77
C GLU A 167 -46.25 -2.35 -22.61
N LYS A 168 -47.10 -1.86 -23.53
CA LYS A 168 -47.74 -0.52 -23.43
C LYS A 168 -48.70 -0.38 -22.25
N PHE A 169 -49.26 -1.48 -21.74
CA PHE A 169 -50.14 -1.50 -20.56
C PHE A 169 -49.44 -2.02 -19.29
N ARG A 170 -48.15 -2.36 -19.39
CA ARG A 170 -47.34 -2.70 -18.21
C ARG A 170 -46.89 -1.38 -17.58
N PHE A 171 -47.68 -0.85 -16.67
CA PHE A 171 -47.31 0.34 -15.93
C PHE A 171 -46.28 -0.02 -14.86
N SER A 172 -45.01 0.31 -15.10
CA SER A 172 -43.96 0.29 -14.09
C SER A 172 -43.94 1.64 -13.37
N PHE A 173 -44.14 1.62 -12.06
CA PHE A 173 -44.02 2.81 -11.22
C PHE A 173 -42.57 3.05 -10.76
N ASP A 174 -41.73 2.03 -10.88
CA ASP A 174 -40.31 2.11 -10.54
C ASP A 174 -39.48 2.62 -11.72
N TRP A 175 -38.41 3.34 -11.40
CA TRP A 175 -37.39 3.74 -12.36
C TRP A 175 -36.56 2.54 -12.80
N GLU A 176 -36.31 2.40 -14.10
CA GLU A 176 -35.38 1.38 -14.60
C GLU A 176 -33.93 1.78 -14.30
N ASN A 177 -33.08 0.83 -13.90
CA ASN A 177 -31.66 1.10 -13.61
C ASN A 177 -30.87 1.62 -14.83
N THR A 178 -31.40 1.45 -16.04
CA THR A 178 -30.82 2.03 -17.27
C THR A 178 -31.06 3.53 -17.40
N GLU A 179 -31.95 4.09 -16.58
CA GLU A 179 -32.22 5.53 -16.51
C GLU A 179 -31.34 6.23 -15.45
N ASP A 180 -30.51 5.48 -14.72
CA ASP A 180 -29.52 6.03 -13.78
C ASP A 180 -28.35 6.68 -14.53
N THR A 181 -28.19 7.98 -14.37
CA THR A 181 -27.12 8.79 -14.98
C THR A 181 -25.96 9.09 -14.04
N SER A 182 -26.03 8.65 -12.78
CA SER A 182 -25.00 8.96 -11.76
C SER A 182 -23.69 8.19 -11.93
N ARG A 183 -23.69 7.13 -12.76
CA ARG A 183 -22.51 6.33 -13.06
C ARG A 183 -21.61 7.04 -14.05
N ASP A 184 -20.77 7.93 -13.54
CA ASP A 184 -19.67 8.47 -14.32
C ASP A 184 -18.59 7.40 -14.52
N MET A 185 -17.91 7.48 -15.66
CA MET A 185 -16.82 6.59 -16.03
C MET A 185 -15.53 6.96 -15.32
N ASN A 186 -15.35 8.25 -15.02
CA ASN A 186 -14.14 8.75 -14.39
C ASN A 186 -14.27 8.69 -12.86
N SER A 187 -13.27 8.07 -12.21
CA SER A 187 -13.22 7.91 -10.75
C SER A 187 -13.33 9.24 -9.98
N LEU A 188 -12.89 10.36 -10.57
CA LEU A 188 -13.01 11.70 -9.97
C LEU A 188 -14.46 12.13 -9.77
N TYR A 189 -15.37 11.67 -10.63
CA TYR A 189 -16.78 12.01 -10.59
C TYR A 189 -17.62 10.91 -9.93
N GLN A 190 -17.10 9.67 -9.83
CA GLN A 190 -17.68 8.63 -8.99
C GLN A 190 -17.54 8.94 -7.49
N ASN A 191 -16.41 9.53 -7.09
CA ASN A 191 -16.19 10.03 -5.74
C ASN A 191 -15.98 11.55 -5.75
N PRO A 192 -17.03 12.36 -6.03
CA PRO A 192 -16.91 13.81 -5.93
C PRO A 192 -16.51 14.17 -4.50
N HIS A 193 -15.57 15.09 -4.35
CA HIS A 193 -15.23 15.61 -3.04
C HIS A 193 -16.48 16.26 -2.42
N GLU A 194 -17.04 15.62 -1.40
CA GLU A 194 -18.18 16.17 -0.67
C GLU A 194 -17.74 17.46 0.02
N ALA A 195 -18.34 18.58 -0.39
CA ALA A 195 -18.05 19.86 0.22
C ALA A 195 -18.42 19.81 1.71
N ARG A 196 -17.48 20.22 2.58
CA ARG A 196 -17.76 20.43 4.00
C ARG A 196 -18.74 21.58 4.14
N LEU A 197 -20.02 21.26 4.24
CA LEU A 197 -21.11 22.24 4.31
C LEU A 197 -20.86 23.26 5.43
N LEU A 198 -20.88 24.55 5.08
CA LEU A 198 -20.64 25.66 6.01
C LEU A 198 -19.38 25.45 6.88
N PHE A 199 -18.27 25.02 6.26
CA PHE A 199 -16.99 24.76 6.95
C PHE A 199 -17.08 23.70 8.08
N GLY A 200 -18.01 22.74 7.94
CA GLY A 200 -18.22 21.67 8.93
C GLY A 200 -19.18 22.04 10.06
N ARG A 201 -19.78 23.24 10.02
CA ARG A 201 -20.89 23.63 10.92
C ARG A 201 -22.26 23.25 10.37
N GLY A 202 -22.36 23.08 9.05
CA GLY A 202 -23.59 22.79 8.34
C GLY A 202 -23.86 21.31 8.22
N PHE A 203 -25.14 20.97 8.05
CA PHE A 203 -25.61 19.60 7.84
C PHE A 203 -26.46 19.56 6.57
N ARG A 204 -26.37 18.47 5.81
CA ARG A 204 -27.22 18.14 4.68
C ARG A 204 -28.65 17.93 5.19
N ALA A 205 -29.60 18.56 4.52
CA ALA A 205 -31.01 18.46 4.89
C ALA A 205 -31.53 17.01 4.69
N GLY A 206 -32.43 16.56 5.57
CA GLY A 206 -33.09 15.25 5.48
C GLY A 206 -32.26 14.06 5.96
N MET A 207 -30.95 14.20 6.17
CA MET A 207 -30.10 13.17 6.78
C MET A 207 -30.04 13.35 8.30
N ASP A 208 -29.89 12.26 9.05
CA ASP A 208 -29.71 12.33 10.51
C ASP A 208 -28.48 13.17 10.86
N ARG A 209 -28.67 14.15 11.73
CA ARG A 209 -27.59 15.04 12.20
C ARG A 209 -26.52 14.26 12.94
N ARG A 210 -26.87 13.18 13.64
CA ARG A 210 -25.91 12.33 14.36
C ARG A 210 -25.02 11.57 13.40
N GLU A 211 -25.59 10.96 12.36
CA GLU A 211 -24.83 10.25 11.33
C GLU A 211 -23.87 11.20 10.60
N GLN A 212 -24.34 12.40 10.27
CA GLN A 212 -23.49 13.42 9.66
C GLN A 212 -22.35 13.89 10.59
N LYS A 213 -22.62 14.10 11.88
CA LYS A 213 -21.58 14.42 12.88
C LYS A 213 -20.56 13.30 13.02
N LYS A 214 -21.01 12.04 13.00
CA LYS A 214 -20.13 10.86 13.08
C LYS A 214 -19.24 10.74 11.86
N LEU A 215 -19.79 10.89 10.66
CA LEU A 215 -19.02 10.90 9.40
C LEU A 215 -18.04 12.07 9.37
N ALA A 216 -18.48 13.28 9.75
CA ALA A 216 -17.60 14.44 9.82
C ALA A 216 -16.43 14.25 10.80
N ALA A 217 -16.68 13.67 11.98
CA ALA A 217 -15.64 13.37 12.97
C ALA A 217 -14.64 12.33 12.46
N LYS A 218 -15.11 11.29 11.74
CA LYS A 218 -14.24 10.29 11.09
C LYS A 218 -13.37 10.92 10.00
N ASN A 219 -13.96 11.69 9.09
CA ASN A 219 -13.22 12.36 8.03
C ASN A 219 -12.19 13.36 8.58
N GLU A 220 -12.51 14.02 9.70
CA GLU A 220 -11.57 14.92 10.39
C GLU A 220 -10.40 14.16 11.04
N LYS A 221 -10.66 12.96 11.56
CA LYS A 221 -9.62 12.06 12.09
C LYS A 221 -8.71 11.55 10.98
N GLU A 222 -9.27 11.02 9.90
CA GLU A 222 -8.52 10.52 8.75
C GLU A 222 -7.63 11.62 8.14
N LEU A 223 -8.16 12.83 7.95
CA LEU A 223 -7.36 13.96 7.47
C LEU A 223 -6.19 14.29 8.40
N ARG A 224 -6.41 14.25 9.72
CA ARG A 224 -5.33 14.46 10.70
C ARG A 224 -4.29 13.34 10.66
N ASP A 225 -4.73 12.09 10.58
CA ASP A 225 -3.85 10.93 10.47
C ASP A 225 -3.00 11.00 9.21
N GLU A 226 -3.57 11.46 8.08
CA GLU A 226 -2.83 11.69 6.84
C GLU A 226 -1.80 12.81 6.96
N ILE A 227 -2.14 13.93 7.59
CA ILE A 227 -1.20 15.03 7.85
C ILE A 227 -0.06 14.52 8.74
N ARG A 228 -0.38 13.76 9.80
CA ARG A 228 0.62 13.18 10.71
C ARG A 228 1.50 12.14 10.03
N LYS A 229 0.96 11.29 9.15
CA LYS A 229 1.75 10.36 8.33
C LYS A 229 2.71 11.09 7.39
N LYS A 230 2.29 12.22 6.83
CA LYS A 230 3.13 13.05 5.95
C LYS A 230 4.22 13.79 6.74
N GLU A 231 3.90 14.27 7.94
CA GLU A 231 4.82 15.02 8.81
C GLU A 231 5.69 14.13 9.72
N GLY A 232 5.34 12.84 9.88
CA GLY A 232 6.11 11.87 10.66
C GLY A 232 6.01 12.05 12.18
N VAL A 233 4.98 12.74 12.67
CA VAL A 233 4.79 13.04 14.10
C VAL A 233 3.92 11.96 14.77
N GLU A 234 4.42 11.36 15.85
CA GLU A 234 3.69 10.37 16.65
C GLU A 234 2.61 11.02 17.54
N GLU A 235 1.49 10.32 17.76
CA GLU A 235 0.38 10.82 18.59
C GLU A 235 0.82 10.97 20.05
N THR A 236 0.55 12.13 20.63
CA THR A 236 0.56 12.27 22.08
C THR A 236 -0.70 11.62 22.66
N HIS A 237 -0.56 10.88 23.77
CA HIS A 237 -1.67 10.15 24.40
C HIS A 237 -2.83 11.06 24.84
N GLU A 238 -2.54 12.34 25.11
CA GLU A 238 -3.52 13.36 25.49
C GLU A 238 -4.40 13.80 24.32
N GLU A 239 -3.84 13.90 23.11
CA GLU A 239 -4.59 14.25 21.89
C GLU A 239 -5.52 13.11 21.46
N ALA A 240 -5.07 11.86 21.60
CA ALA A 240 -5.92 10.69 21.37
C ALA A 240 -7.12 10.66 22.34
N ALA A 241 -6.93 11.07 23.60
CA ALA A 241 -8.01 11.19 24.57
C ALA A 241 -8.99 12.32 24.23
N ALA A 242 -8.50 13.47 23.74
CA ALA A 242 -9.33 14.56 23.25
C ALA A 242 -10.16 14.15 22.02
N GLN A 243 -9.58 13.35 21.12
CA GLN A 243 -10.29 12.80 19.96
C GLN A 243 -11.40 11.84 20.39
N LYS A 244 -11.12 10.91 21.30
CA LYS A 244 -12.15 10.00 21.85
C LYS A 244 -13.30 10.77 22.48
N LYS A 245 -13.03 11.87 23.20
CA LYS A 245 -14.09 12.74 23.74
C LYS A 245 -14.93 13.39 22.63
N LYS A 246 -14.30 13.83 21.53
CA LYS A 246 -15.01 14.42 20.38
C LYS A 246 -15.86 13.39 19.63
N GLU A 247 -15.34 12.18 19.42
CA GLU A 247 -16.09 11.05 18.85
C GLU A 247 -17.28 10.68 19.74
N GLN A 248 -17.08 10.55 21.05
CA GLN A 248 -18.16 10.26 22.01
C GLN A 248 -19.21 11.37 22.06
N ALA A 249 -18.81 12.64 21.91
CA ALA A 249 -19.75 13.75 21.83
C ALA A 249 -20.54 13.73 20.52
N ALA A 250 -19.92 13.36 19.39
CA ALA A 250 -20.58 13.20 18.10
C ALA A 250 -21.54 12.00 18.08
N GLU A 251 -21.24 10.94 18.83
CA GLU A 251 -22.11 9.77 18.97
C GLU A 251 -23.28 9.98 19.92
N LYS A 252 -23.31 11.04 20.73
CA LYS A 252 -24.47 11.30 21.59
C LYS A 252 -25.52 12.11 20.84
N TYR A 253 -26.79 11.72 20.98
CA TYR A 253 -27.90 12.54 20.50
C TYR A 253 -27.91 13.86 21.25
N ASP A 254 -28.27 14.93 20.54
CA ASP A 254 -28.52 16.21 21.19
C ASP A 254 -29.72 16.06 22.13
N THR A 255 -29.75 16.80 23.23
CA THR A 255 -30.84 16.71 24.22
C THR A 255 -32.19 17.09 23.61
N PHE A 256 -32.16 17.90 22.55
CA PHE A 256 -33.31 18.23 21.73
C PHE A 256 -33.80 17.03 20.88
N ASP A 257 -32.88 16.20 20.34
CA ASP A 257 -33.24 15.00 19.56
C ASP A 257 -33.78 13.88 20.46
N MET A 258 -33.29 13.74 21.70
CA MET A 258 -33.80 12.76 22.67
C MET A 258 -35.16 13.15 23.28
N ARG A 259 -35.73 14.30 22.90
CA ARG A 259 -37.11 14.66 23.26
C ARG A 259 -38.13 13.84 22.47
N VAL A 260 -37.70 13.17 21.40
CA VAL A 260 -38.51 12.19 20.67
C VAL A 260 -38.67 10.97 21.57
N ASP A 261 -39.93 10.64 21.86
CA ASP A 261 -40.37 9.62 22.82
C ASP A 261 -39.45 8.40 22.89
N ARG A 262 -38.94 8.11 24.09
CA ARG A 262 -38.30 6.82 24.40
C ARG A 262 -39.20 5.70 23.91
N HIS A 263 -38.61 4.63 23.38
CA HIS A 263 -39.38 3.46 23.03
C HIS A 263 -40.10 2.93 24.29
N TRP A 264 -41.34 2.45 24.16
CA TRP A 264 -42.15 2.01 25.30
C TRP A 264 -41.47 0.91 26.15
N SER A 265 -40.52 0.17 25.59
CA SER A 265 -39.69 -0.80 26.32
C SER A 265 -38.72 -0.18 27.33
N GLU A 266 -38.38 1.10 27.16
CA GLU A 266 -37.46 1.85 28.02
C GLU A 266 -38.20 2.75 29.01
N LYS A 267 -39.50 2.96 28.79
CA LYS A 267 -40.36 3.70 29.72
C LYS A 267 -40.70 2.82 30.92
N LYS A 268 -40.78 3.44 32.09
CA LYS A 268 -41.31 2.78 33.29
C LYS A 268 -42.83 2.66 33.13
N LEU A 269 -43.44 1.66 33.76
CA LEU A 269 -44.90 1.46 33.71
C LEU A 269 -45.69 2.66 34.30
N GLU A 270 -45.02 3.48 35.11
CA GLU A 270 -45.58 4.64 35.80
C GLU A 270 -45.52 5.94 34.96
N GLU A 271 -44.77 5.94 33.86
CA GLU A 271 -44.50 7.10 32.97
C GLU A 271 -45.27 6.97 31.65
#